data_AF-A0A958C537-F1
#
_entry.id   AF-A0A958C537-F1
#
_cell.length_a   1.000
_cell.length_b   1.000
_cell.length_c   1.000
_cell.angle_alpha   90.00
_cell.angle_beta   90.00
_cell.angle_gamma   90.00
#
_symmetry.space_group_name_H-M   'P 1'
#
loop_
_entity.id
_entity.type
_entity.pdbx_description
1 polymer ?
#
loop_
_entity_poly.entity_id
_entity_poly.type
_entity_poly.pdbx_seq_one_letter_code
_entity_poly.pdbx_strand_id
1 'polypeptide(L)'
;HGQRVTELMKQSQYSPLSVAEMGLVLFAANEGFLTDVELNKVVAFEKALISYANSEQGELLAKINEKGDYNDEIAAQLKATIEKFKSTQTW
;
A
#
# COMPACT_ATOMS: atom_id res chain seq x y z
N HIS A 1 1.94 17.13 3.37
CA HIS A 1 1.10 16.01 3.89
C HIS A 1 -0.33 16.06 3.33
N GLY A 2 -1.11 17.13 3.55
CA GLY A 2 -2.52 17.19 3.10
C GLY A 2 -2.80 16.98 1.60
N GLN A 3 -2.03 17.58 0.70
CA GLN A 3 -2.28 17.48 -0.76
C GLN A 3 -2.17 16.06 -1.34
N ARG A 4 -1.29 15.22 -0.77
CA ARG A 4 -1.13 13.82 -1.23
C ARG A 4 -2.33 12.96 -0.83
N VAL A 5 -2.89 13.23 0.35
CA VAL A 5 -4.13 12.61 0.82
C VAL A 5 -5.32 13.05 -0.04
N THR A 6 -5.38 14.32 -0.45
CA THR A 6 -6.44 14.82 -1.35
C THR A 6 -6.39 14.18 -2.74
N GLU A 7 -5.19 13.96 -3.28
CA GLU A 7 -5.03 13.35 -4.61
C GLU A 7 -5.32 11.83 -4.59
N LEU A 8 -5.02 11.14 -3.48
CA LEU A 8 -5.50 9.76 -3.24
C LEU A 8 -7.03 9.69 -3.23
N MET A 9 -7.72 10.70 -2.67
CA MET A 9 -9.19 10.72 -2.65
C MET A 9 -9.84 11.01 -4.01
N LYS A 10 -9.11 11.60 -4.97
CA LYS A 10 -9.62 11.80 -6.35
C LYS A 10 -9.72 10.51 -7.16
N GLN A 11 -9.00 9.47 -6.75
CA GLN A 11 -8.77 8.30 -7.59
C GLN A 11 -9.87 7.23 -7.52
N SER A 12 -10.72 7.25 -6.48
CA SER A 12 -11.59 6.11 -6.16
C SER A 12 -13.08 6.38 -6.39
N GLN A 13 -13.44 6.73 -7.62
CA GLN A 13 -14.74 6.32 -8.14
C GLN A 13 -14.52 4.96 -8.83
N TYR A 14 -15.07 3.86 -8.27
CA TYR A 14 -15.16 2.49 -8.83
C TYR A 14 -14.08 1.42 -8.56
N SER A 15 -13.27 1.50 -7.50
CA SER A 15 -12.53 0.30 -7.04
C SER A 15 -12.46 0.25 -5.52
N PRO A 16 -13.39 -0.47 -4.86
CA PRO A 16 -13.28 -0.68 -3.42
C PRO A 16 -12.00 -1.49 -3.16
N LEU A 17 -11.03 -0.85 -2.51
CA LEU A 17 -9.87 -1.54 -1.95
C LEU A 17 -10.36 -2.50 -0.86
N SER A 18 -9.78 -3.69 -0.81
CA SER A 18 -9.96 -4.59 0.33
C SER A 18 -9.33 -3.99 1.60
N VAL A 19 -9.71 -4.51 2.77
CA VAL A 19 -9.19 -4.03 4.06
C VAL A 19 -7.67 -4.12 4.11
N ALA A 20 -7.12 -5.20 3.55
CA ALA A 20 -5.69 -5.42 3.46
C ALA A 20 -4.99 -4.42 2.54
N GLU A 21 -5.56 -4.12 1.38
CA GLU A 21 -4.99 -3.16 0.43
C GLU A 21 -5.05 -1.73 0.99
N MET A 22 -6.18 -1.35 1.59
CA MET A 22 -6.32 -0.06 2.27
C MET A 22 -5.32 0.07 3.42
N GLY A 23 -5.15 -0.99 4.23
CA GLY A 23 -4.16 -1.04 5.30
C GLY A 23 -2.72 -0.90 4.80
N LEU A 24 -2.37 -1.55 3.68
CA LEU A 24 -1.05 -1.44 3.06
C LEU A 24 -0.75 -0.01 2.60
N VAL A 25 -1.70 0.65 1.93
CA VAL A 25 -1.53 2.03 1.44
C VAL A 25 -1.43 3.03 2.60
N LEU A 26 -2.27 2.87 3.63
CA LEU A 26 -2.22 3.68 4.84
C LEU A 26 -0.90 3.50 5.59
N PHE A 27 -0.40 2.27 5.70
CA PHE A 27 0.89 2.00 6.32
C PHE A 27 2.03 2.64 5.54
N ALA A 28 2.03 2.52 4.21
CA ALA A 28 3.00 3.19 3.34
C ALA A 28 2.96 4.72 3.49
N ALA A 29 1.78 5.30 3.64
CA ALA A 29 1.60 6.73 3.88
C ALA A 29 2.12 7.15 5.27
N ASN A 30 1.82 6.37 6.31
CA ASN A 30 2.15 6.68 7.70
C ASN A 30 3.66 6.54 7.99
N GLU A 31 4.29 5.48 7.49
CA GLU A 31 5.74 5.25 7.61
C GLU A 31 6.57 6.16 6.70
N GLY A 32 5.93 7.00 5.88
CA GLY A 32 6.61 7.95 5.02
C GLY A 32 7.21 7.33 3.74
N PHE A 33 6.85 6.10 3.37
CA PHE A 33 7.28 5.46 2.13
C PHE A 33 6.75 6.17 0.86
N LEU A 34 5.74 7.02 1.02
CA LEU A 34 5.23 7.89 -0.04
C LEU A 34 6.00 9.21 -0.17
N THR A 35 6.89 9.58 0.77
CA THR A 35 7.52 10.92 0.80
C THR A 35 8.43 11.18 -0.39
N ASP A 36 9.17 10.16 -0.82
CA ASP A 36 10.08 10.13 -1.97
C ASP A 36 9.36 9.94 -3.31
N VAL A 37 8.05 9.71 -3.31
CA VAL A 37 7.23 9.61 -4.52
C VAL A 37 6.72 11.00 -4.92
N GLU A 38 6.86 11.36 -6.20
CA GLU A 38 6.29 12.59 -6.75
C GLU A 38 4.76 12.57 -6.67
N LEU A 39 4.13 13.74 -6.42
CA LEU A 39 2.68 13.88 -6.23
C LEU A 39 1.85 13.28 -7.36
N ASN A 40 2.29 13.46 -8.61
CA ASN A 40 1.67 12.90 -9.82
C ASN A 40 1.89 11.38 -9.99
N LYS A 41 2.87 10.80 -9.29
CA LYS A 41 3.20 9.37 -9.32
C LYS A 41 2.63 8.58 -8.14
N VAL A 42 2.08 9.24 -7.11
CA VAL A 42 1.51 8.57 -5.93
C VAL A 42 0.46 7.53 -6.33
N VAL A 43 -0.41 7.89 -7.28
CA VAL A 43 -1.45 7.03 -7.85
C VAL A 43 -0.87 5.79 -8.55
N ALA A 44 0.21 5.98 -9.32
CA ALA A 44 0.88 4.89 -10.03
C ALA A 44 1.60 3.96 -9.05
N PHE A 45 2.27 4.54 -8.05
CA PHE A 45 2.91 3.83 -6.96
C PHE A 45 1.92 2.98 -6.17
N GLU A 46 0.76 3.54 -5.81
CA GLU A 46 -0.29 2.83 -5.08
C GLU A 46 -0.74 1.58 -5.85
N LYS A 47 -1.09 1.74 -7.13
CA LYS A 47 -1.50 0.63 -8.00
C LYS A 47 -0.41 -0.42 -8.15
N ALA A 48 0.83 0.00 -8.36
CA ALA A 48 1.96 -0.90 -8.51
C ALA A 48 2.25 -1.66 -7.21
N LEU A 49 2.17 -0.99 -6.06
CA LEU A 49 2.35 -1.58 -4.74
C LEU A 49 1.25 -2.61 -4.44
N ILE A 50 -0.01 -2.26 -4.70
CA ILE A 50 -1.15 -3.18 -4.52
C ILE A 50 -0.99 -4.40 -5.43
N SER A 51 -0.63 -4.19 -6.71
CA SER A 51 -0.40 -5.28 -7.66
C SER A 51 0.75 -6.19 -7.22
N TYR A 52 1.84 -5.60 -6.71
CA TYR A 52 2.99 -6.34 -6.21
C TYR A 52 2.64 -7.15 -4.96
N ALA A 53 1.96 -6.54 -3.99
CA ALA A 53 1.54 -7.22 -2.77
C ALA A 53 0.54 -8.35 -3.06
N ASN A 54 -0.38 -8.17 -4.01
CA ASN A 54 -1.28 -9.24 -4.46
C ASN A 54 -0.51 -10.41 -5.10
N SER A 55 0.57 -10.13 -5.84
CA SER A 55 1.37 -11.16 -6.50
C SER A 55 2.32 -11.89 -5.55
N GLU A 56 3.01 -11.17 -4.66
CA GLU A 56 4.06 -11.73 -3.81
C GLU A 56 3.56 -12.13 -2.42
N GLN A 57 2.50 -11.48 -1.94
CA GLN A 57 2.01 -11.57 -0.56
C GLN A 57 0.49 -11.83 -0.51
N GLY A 58 -0.05 -12.52 -1.51
CA GLY A 58 -1.48 -12.83 -1.58
C GLY A 58 -2.02 -13.56 -0.35
N GLU A 59 -1.25 -14.49 0.23
CA GLU A 59 -1.62 -15.17 1.48
C GLU A 59 -1.68 -14.24 2.69
N LEU A 60 -0.77 -13.27 2.78
CA LEU A 60 -0.76 -12.27 3.85
C LEU A 60 -1.98 -11.34 3.71
N LEU A 61 -2.26 -10.87 2.50
CA LEU A 61 -3.44 -10.03 2.23
C LEU A 61 -4.75 -10.78 2.52
N ALA A 62 -4.83 -12.07 2.17
CA ALA A 62 -5.98 -12.91 2.50
C ALA A 62 -6.18 -13.04 4.02
N LYS A 63 -5.11 -13.26 4.79
CA LYS A 63 -5.17 -13.32 6.26
C LYS A 63 -5.65 -12.01 6.88
N ILE A 64 -5.16 -10.87 6.38
CA ILE A 64 -5.60 -9.55 6.85
C ILE A 64 -7.07 -9.32 6.51
N ASN A 65 -7.52 -9.72 5.31
CA ASN A 65 -8.91 -9.59 4.89
C ASN A 65 -9.88 -10.50 5.67
N GLU A 66 -9.46 -11.72 6.05
CA GLU A 66 -10.32 -12.63 6.84
C GLU A 66 -10.39 -12.25 8.32
N LYS A 67 -9.25 -11.99 8.95
CA LYS A 67 -9.19 -11.77 10.41
C LYS A 67 -9.32 -10.30 10.80
N GLY A 68 -9.07 -9.37 9.89
CA GLY A 68 -8.92 -7.94 10.20
C GLY A 68 -7.76 -7.67 11.17
N ASP A 69 -6.85 -8.62 11.33
CA ASP A 69 -5.81 -8.59 12.35
C ASP A 69 -4.64 -7.74 11.85
N TYR A 70 -4.27 -6.75 12.66
CA TYR A 70 -3.14 -5.87 12.39
C TYR A 70 -2.22 -5.91 13.60
N ASN A 71 -1.27 -6.84 13.58
CA ASN A 71 -0.31 -7.07 14.64
C ASN A 71 1.11 -6.72 14.18
N ASP A 72 2.05 -6.66 15.13
CA ASP A 72 3.43 -6.26 14.84
C ASP A 72 4.14 -7.18 13.82
N GLU A 73 3.77 -8.48 13.77
CA GLU A 73 4.28 -9.40 12.76
C GLU A 73 3.79 -9.03 11.34
N ILE A 74 2.51 -8.74 11.19
CA ILE A 74 1.91 -8.31 9.92
C ILE A 74 2.51 -6.96 9.50
N ALA A 75 2.65 -6.02 10.43
CA ALA A 75 3.29 -4.73 10.16
C ALA A 75 4.73 -4.91 9.69
N ALA A 76 5.50 -5.80 10.32
CA ALA A 76 6.87 -6.12 9.89
C ALA A 76 6.91 -6.74 8.48
N GLN A 77 5.98 -7.65 8.16
CA GLN A 77 5.89 -8.24 6.83
C GLN A 77 5.46 -7.24 5.76
N LEU A 78 4.49 -6.37 6.05
CA LEU A 78 4.07 -5.28 5.16
C LEU A 78 5.24 -4.32 4.90
N LYS A 79 6.00 -3.96 5.93
CA LYS A 79 7.21 -3.14 5.81
C LYS A 79 8.24 -3.80 4.89
N ALA A 80 8.58 -5.06 5.14
CA ALA A 80 9.53 -5.79 4.31
C ALA A 80 9.05 -5.89 2.85
N THR A 81 7.74 -6.03 2.63
CA THR A 81 7.14 -6.04 1.29
C THR A 81 7.29 -4.71 0.58
N ILE A 82 7.02 -3.59 1.26
CA ILE A 82 7.19 -2.25 0.70
C ILE A 82 8.67 -1.96 0.42
N GLU A 83 9.58 -2.33 1.32
CA GLU A 83 11.03 -2.16 1.12
C GLU A 83 11.54 -2.99 -0.07
N LYS A 84 11.07 -4.24 -0.21
CA LYS A 84 11.39 -5.12 -1.33
C LYS A 84 10.81 -4.56 -2.64
N PHE A 85 9.56 -4.10 -2.64
CA PHE A 85 8.94 -3.41 -3.77
C PHE A 85 9.78 -2.21 -4.20
N LYS A 86 10.17 -1.36 -3.23
CA LYS A 86 10.97 -0.17 -3.49
C LYS A 86 12.37 -0.48 -4.01
N SER A 87 12.91 -1.64 -3.67
CA SER A 87 14.22 -2.10 -4.15
C SER A 87 14.17 -2.79 -5.51
N THR A 88 13.02 -3.29 -5.94
CA THR A 88 12.88 -4.13 -7.14
C THR A 88 12.16 -3.45 -8.29
N GLN A 89 11.23 -2.52 -8.04
CA GLN A 89 10.51 -1.81 -9.08
C GLN A 89 11.07 -0.41 -9.31
N THR A 90 10.94 0.07 -10.54
CA THR A 90 11.13 1.48 -10.90
C THR A 90 9.74 2.04 -11.20
N TRP A 91 9.25 2.98 -10.38
CA TRP A 91 7.89 3.57 -10.48
C TRP A 91 7.90 5.03 -10.95
#